data_AF-A0A6A6RW41-F1
#
_entry.id   AF-A0A6A6RW41-F1
#
_cell.length_a   1.000
_cell.length_b   1.000
_cell.length_c   1.000
_cell.angle_alpha   90.00
_cell.angle_beta   90.00
_cell.angle_gamma   90.00
#
_symmetry.space_group_name_H-M   'P 1'
#
loop_
_entity.id
_entity.type
_entity.pdbx_description
1 polymer ?
#
loop_
_entity_poly.entity_id
_entity_poly.type
_entity_poly.pdbx_seq_one_letter_code
_entity_poly.pdbx_strand_id
1 'polypeptide(L)'
;MLTLTLIILLSIAVVVYRFIVINSSLQNHHDHAFGDAKAPTNTTGQPTIEPLPNFNFAETAPLPYRPFQNKRHVAIGITKMPKSEWIRMDKGYLARIEQRKQVMREHGNEAVGCGPLVDPAIEELFQEIMVDYLPKRYPTMFSLRGTTLHNKATGGHYQVDIKDHATMLRYLGENVEEDFYIMCPDEEDEIRLQGYIGCFPGGFLPSSRIGQSMREIHAPVPGFEERIGKGADRALKRLEPENFIERFNWSLQTDGPDLFRVDGNNFYPEQGQSALLLQQIIIDNCWLRVEHQTLCRLPKTRAVIFCVRSYMTTLHDIKAEGNGPLLADAFESMPHKLGDYKKTPFWGETVYRFLRS
;
A
#
# COMPACT_ATOMS: atom_id res chain seq x y z
N MET A 1 5.99 29.68 -46.04
CA MET A 1 4.72 29.43 -45.29
C MET A 1 4.33 27.95 -45.25
N LEU A 2 4.47 27.17 -46.32
CA LEU A 2 4.10 25.73 -46.34
C LEU A 2 4.79 24.83 -45.30
N THR A 3 6.04 25.14 -44.90
CA THR A 3 6.81 24.33 -43.95
C THR A 3 6.36 24.48 -42.50
N LEU A 4 5.92 25.68 -42.09
CA LEU A 4 5.45 25.94 -40.73
C LEU A 4 4.06 25.33 -40.49
N THR A 5 3.19 25.38 -41.50
CA THR A 5 1.85 24.77 -41.45
C THR A 5 1.93 23.24 -41.32
N LEU A 6 2.89 22.60 -42.01
CA LEU A 6 3.09 21.15 -41.94
C LEU A 6 3.59 20.70 -40.56
N ILE A 7 4.48 21.46 -39.92
CA ILE A 7 4.99 21.18 -38.57
C ILE A 7 3.87 21.31 -37.53
N ILE A 8 3.02 22.34 -37.65
CA ILE A 8 1.88 22.53 -36.75
C ILE A 8 0.87 21.37 -36.90
N LEU A 9 0.57 20.95 -38.13
CA LEU A 9 -0.33 19.83 -38.39
C LEU A 9 0.23 18.50 -37.86
N LEU A 10 1.54 18.26 -38.00
CA LEU A 10 2.20 17.07 -37.45
C LEU A 10 2.17 17.08 -35.90
N SER A 11 2.38 18.25 -35.30
CA SER A 11 2.37 18.43 -33.85
C SER A 11 0.96 18.15 -33.28
N ILE A 12 -0.07 18.69 -33.92
CA ILE A 12 -1.47 18.44 -33.56
C ILE A 12 -1.80 16.96 -33.74
N ALA A 13 -1.37 16.33 -34.84
CA ALA A 13 -1.60 14.91 -35.07
C ALA A 13 -0.93 14.02 -34.00
N VAL A 14 0.27 14.37 -33.55
CA VAL A 14 0.97 13.65 -32.46
C VAL A 14 0.26 13.84 -31.11
N VAL A 15 -0.21 15.05 -30.81
CA VAL A 15 -0.97 15.31 -29.57
C VAL A 15 -2.32 14.59 -29.58
N VAL A 16 -3.04 14.62 -30.70
CA VAL A 16 -4.30 13.90 -30.86
C VAL A 16 -4.09 12.38 -30.79
N TYR A 17 -3.04 11.86 -31.42
CA TYR A 17 -2.68 10.44 -31.32
C TYR A 17 -2.33 10.04 -29.88
N ARG A 18 -1.53 10.84 -29.17
CA ARG A 18 -1.23 10.60 -27.75
C ARG A 18 -2.49 10.66 -26.88
N PHE A 19 -3.38 11.61 -27.13
CA PHE A 19 -4.65 11.73 -26.41
C PHE A 19 -5.56 10.53 -26.67
N ILE A 20 -5.65 10.05 -27.91
CA ILE A 20 -6.42 8.86 -28.28
C ILE A 20 -5.82 7.60 -27.63
N VAL A 21 -4.49 7.42 -27.67
CA VAL A 21 -3.82 6.26 -27.04
C VAL A 21 -3.98 6.27 -25.52
N ILE A 22 -3.84 7.44 -24.87
CA ILE A 22 -4.06 7.60 -23.44
C ILE A 22 -5.53 7.30 -23.09
N ASN A 23 -6.49 7.87 -23.83
CA ASN A 23 -7.90 7.59 -23.57
C ASN A 23 -8.31 6.16 -23.88
N SER A 24 -7.75 5.52 -24.91
CA SER A 24 -8.01 4.10 -25.19
C SER A 24 -7.38 3.19 -24.15
N SER A 25 -6.23 3.57 -23.60
CA SER A 25 -5.61 2.88 -22.47
C SER A 25 -6.46 3.04 -21.21
N LEU A 26 -6.94 4.25 -20.92
CA LEU A 26 -7.85 4.52 -19.81
C LEU A 26 -9.21 3.82 -19.97
N GLN A 27 -9.76 3.73 -21.18
CA GLN A 27 -10.99 2.99 -21.47
C GLN A 27 -10.81 1.47 -21.35
N ASN A 28 -9.73 0.91 -21.90
CA ASN A 28 -9.42 -0.52 -21.74
C ASN A 28 -9.15 -0.86 -20.26
N HIS A 29 -8.55 0.06 -19.49
CA HIS A 29 -8.42 -0.10 -18.04
C HIS A 29 -9.74 0.10 -17.29
N HIS A 30 -10.65 0.96 -17.75
CA HIS A 30 -12.00 1.10 -17.19
C HIS A 30 -12.85 -0.15 -17.42
N ASP A 31 -12.79 -0.75 -18.62
CA ASP A 31 -13.54 -1.96 -18.97
C ASP A 31 -12.98 -3.21 -18.27
N HIS A 32 -11.68 -3.23 -17.92
CA HIS A 32 -11.08 -4.27 -17.09
C HIS A 32 -11.15 -4.01 -15.58
N ALA A 33 -11.31 -2.75 -15.13
CA ALA A 33 -11.43 -2.40 -13.71
C ALA A 33 -12.89 -2.40 -13.21
N PHE A 34 -13.88 -2.33 -14.10
CA PHE A 34 -15.30 -2.25 -13.74
C PHE A 34 -16.23 -3.01 -14.70
N GLY A 35 -15.78 -4.14 -15.24
CA GLY A 35 -16.73 -5.14 -15.73
C GLY A 35 -17.41 -5.81 -14.54
N ASP A 36 -18.75 -5.92 -14.56
CA ASP A 36 -19.53 -6.80 -13.69
C ASP A 36 -19.10 -8.26 -13.91
N ALA A 37 -17.95 -8.63 -13.37
CA ALA A 37 -17.52 -10.00 -13.27
C ALA A 37 -18.48 -10.66 -12.28
N LYS A 38 -19.46 -11.40 -12.83
CA LYS A 38 -20.25 -12.36 -12.05
C LYS A 38 -19.31 -13.08 -11.10
N ALA A 39 -19.60 -12.96 -9.80
CA ALA A 39 -18.84 -13.61 -8.75
C ALA A 39 -18.52 -15.05 -9.17
N PRO A 40 -17.24 -15.48 -9.18
CA PRO A 40 -16.93 -16.85 -9.50
C PRO A 40 -17.66 -17.73 -8.50
N THR A 41 -18.48 -18.62 -9.04
CA THR A 41 -19.16 -19.68 -8.30
C THR A 41 -18.13 -20.42 -7.46
N ASN A 42 -18.44 -20.61 -6.16
CA ASN A 42 -17.68 -21.39 -5.19
C ASN A 42 -17.11 -22.67 -5.81
N THR A 43 -15.85 -22.63 -6.26
CA THR A 43 -15.03 -23.83 -6.42
C THR A 43 -14.27 -24.01 -5.12
N THR A 44 -14.58 -25.09 -4.42
CA THR A 44 -13.96 -25.60 -3.19
C THR A 44 -12.50 -26.04 -3.39
N GLY A 45 -11.69 -25.21 -4.05
CA GLY A 45 -10.25 -25.40 -4.22
C GLY A 45 -9.49 -24.31 -3.47
N GLN A 46 -8.28 -24.63 -3.01
CA GLN A 46 -7.37 -23.61 -2.45
C GLN A 46 -7.24 -22.43 -3.43
N PRO A 47 -7.19 -21.17 -2.94
CA PRO A 47 -7.01 -20.02 -3.79
C PRO A 47 -5.72 -20.19 -4.60
N THR A 48 -5.88 -20.38 -5.91
CA THR A 48 -4.80 -20.75 -6.81
C THR A 48 -4.04 -19.48 -7.19
N ILE A 49 -2.71 -19.49 -7.03
CA ILE A 49 -1.86 -18.40 -7.52
C ILE A 49 -1.79 -18.51 -9.03
N GLU A 50 -2.32 -17.52 -9.73
CA GLU A 50 -2.30 -17.46 -11.20
C GLU A 50 -0.94 -16.96 -11.69
N PRO A 51 -0.17 -17.72 -12.49
CA PRO A 51 1.12 -17.28 -13.00
C PRO A 51 1.02 -16.15 -14.03
N LEU A 52 2.01 -15.25 -14.06
CA LEU A 52 2.22 -14.32 -15.16
C LEU A 52 3.52 -14.67 -15.93
N PRO A 53 3.46 -15.60 -16.91
CA PRO A 53 4.65 -16.14 -17.58
C PRO A 53 5.43 -15.11 -18.41
N ASN A 54 4.77 -14.01 -18.81
CA ASN A 54 5.34 -12.97 -19.66
C ASN A 54 5.40 -11.60 -18.96
N PHE A 55 5.31 -11.58 -17.63
CA PHE A 55 5.29 -10.32 -16.88
C PHE A 55 6.62 -9.57 -17.03
N ASN A 56 6.53 -8.30 -17.42
CA ASN A 56 7.65 -7.38 -17.47
C ASN A 56 7.42 -6.22 -16.50
N PHE A 57 8.05 -6.28 -15.32
CA PHE A 57 7.89 -5.23 -14.32
C PHE A 57 8.37 -3.87 -14.84
N ALA A 58 9.41 -3.82 -15.68
CA ALA A 58 10.01 -2.57 -16.17
C ALA A 58 9.06 -1.75 -17.07
N GLU A 59 8.09 -2.42 -17.72
CA GLU A 59 7.09 -1.79 -18.58
C GLU A 59 5.73 -1.62 -17.89
N THR A 60 5.56 -2.22 -16.71
CA THR A 60 4.30 -2.17 -15.96
C THR A 60 4.19 -0.87 -15.18
N ALA A 61 3.20 -0.03 -15.49
CA ALA A 61 2.93 1.18 -14.72
C ALA A 61 2.32 0.84 -13.34
N PRO A 62 2.63 1.63 -12.28
CA PRO A 62 1.94 1.48 -11.00
C PRO A 62 0.45 1.80 -11.17
N LEU A 63 -0.41 1.09 -10.43
CA LEU A 63 -1.85 1.29 -10.48
C LEU A 63 -2.24 2.64 -9.86
N PRO A 64 -2.99 3.51 -10.58
CA PRO A 64 -3.30 4.85 -10.13
C PRO A 64 -4.53 4.87 -9.20
N TYR A 65 -4.40 4.37 -7.97
CA TYR A 65 -5.54 4.33 -7.03
C TYR A 65 -6.08 5.72 -6.68
N ARG A 66 -7.40 5.93 -6.86
CA ARG A 66 -8.13 7.17 -6.52
C ARG A 66 -9.29 6.89 -5.54
N PRO A 67 -9.02 6.38 -4.32
CA PRO A 67 -10.06 5.94 -3.40
C PRO A 67 -10.99 7.07 -2.90
N PHE A 68 -10.61 8.32 -3.13
CA PHE A 68 -11.39 9.51 -2.80
C PHE A 68 -12.57 9.76 -3.76
N GLN A 69 -12.56 9.22 -4.98
CA GLN A 69 -13.64 9.44 -5.97
C GLN A 69 -14.99 8.83 -5.54
N ASN A 70 -14.96 7.77 -4.70
CA ASN A 70 -16.14 6.95 -4.42
C ASN A 70 -16.80 7.21 -3.05
N LYS A 71 -16.43 8.27 -2.30
CA LYS A 71 -16.87 8.40 -0.91
C LYS A 71 -17.29 9.82 -0.52
N ARG A 72 -18.59 9.99 -0.22
CA ARG A 72 -19.12 11.10 0.61
C ARG A 72 -19.02 10.82 2.11
N HIS A 73 -18.70 9.58 2.52
CA HIS A 73 -18.65 9.15 3.92
C HIS A 73 -17.49 8.18 4.21
N VAL A 74 -16.97 8.26 5.44
CA VAL A 74 -15.90 7.40 5.95
C VAL A 74 -16.46 5.99 6.25
N ALA A 75 -16.25 5.06 5.32
CA ALA A 75 -16.53 3.64 5.52
C ALA A 75 -15.24 2.82 5.40
N ILE A 76 -15.18 1.70 6.12
CA ILE A 76 -14.01 0.79 6.17
C ILE A 76 -13.53 0.36 4.78
N GLY A 77 -14.46 0.26 3.82
CA GLY A 77 -14.16 0.07 2.39
C GLY A 77 -13.48 -1.26 2.08
N ILE A 78 -13.76 -2.30 2.88
CA ILE A 78 -13.21 -3.63 2.69
C ILE A 78 -13.92 -4.30 1.51
N THR A 79 -13.12 -4.84 0.60
CA THR A 79 -13.57 -5.65 -0.54
C THR A 79 -12.76 -6.94 -0.60
N LYS A 80 -13.31 -7.98 -1.22
CA LYS A 80 -12.56 -9.23 -1.46
C LYS A 80 -11.61 -9.03 -2.64
N MET A 81 -10.44 -9.64 -2.56
CA MET A 81 -9.48 -9.68 -3.67
C MET A 81 -9.00 -11.12 -3.90
N PRO A 82 -8.56 -11.46 -5.11
CA PRO A 82 -7.91 -12.74 -5.35
C PRO A 82 -6.49 -12.76 -4.74
N LYS A 83 -6.05 -13.93 -4.30
CA LYS A 83 -4.67 -14.14 -3.78
C LYS A 83 -3.60 -13.69 -4.78
N SER A 84 -3.81 -13.91 -6.08
CA SER A 84 -2.89 -13.48 -7.16
C SER A 84 -2.58 -11.98 -7.19
N GLU A 85 -3.39 -11.15 -6.51
CA GLU A 85 -3.21 -9.70 -6.43
C GLU A 85 -2.58 -9.23 -5.10
N TRP A 86 -2.24 -10.16 -4.20
CA TRP A 86 -1.72 -9.86 -2.88
C TRP A 86 -0.41 -9.07 -2.91
N ILE A 87 0.57 -9.51 -3.70
CA ILE A 87 1.85 -8.83 -3.87
C ILE A 87 1.93 -8.26 -5.28
N ARG A 88 2.19 -6.96 -5.40
CA ARG A 88 2.22 -6.27 -6.69
C ARG A 88 3.63 -5.88 -7.10
N MET A 89 3.86 -5.85 -8.40
CA MET A 89 5.13 -5.47 -9.01
C MET A 89 4.86 -4.43 -10.10
N ASP A 90 5.73 -3.44 -10.22
CA ASP A 90 5.68 -2.42 -11.27
C ASP A 90 7.08 -1.87 -11.54
N LYS A 91 7.19 -0.93 -12.49
CA LYS A 91 8.46 -0.37 -12.96
C LYS A 91 9.31 0.30 -11.88
N GLY A 92 8.74 0.70 -10.75
CA GLY A 92 9.48 1.25 -9.62
C GLY A 92 10.08 0.20 -8.67
N TYR A 93 9.85 -1.10 -8.91
CA TYR A 93 10.27 -2.19 -8.04
C TYR A 93 11.75 -2.09 -7.60
N LEU A 94 12.68 -1.96 -8.56
CA LEU A 94 14.11 -1.94 -8.25
C LEU A 94 14.51 -0.77 -7.34
N ALA A 95 14.00 0.43 -7.64
CA ALA A 95 14.29 1.62 -6.84
C ALA A 95 13.78 1.47 -5.40
N ARG A 96 12.57 0.94 -5.24
CA ARG A 96 11.96 0.76 -3.92
C ARG A 96 12.60 -0.37 -3.12
N ILE A 97 13.00 -1.47 -3.75
CA ILE A 97 13.78 -2.52 -3.07
C ILE A 97 15.13 -1.98 -2.57
N GLU A 98 15.83 -1.18 -3.37
CA GLU A 98 17.08 -0.57 -2.91
C GLU A 98 16.85 0.39 -1.74
N GLN A 99 15.80 1.21 -1.81
CA GLN A 99 15.42 2.08 -0.70
C GLN A 99 15.07 1.27 0.57
N ARG A 100 14.34 0.15 0.45
CA ARG A 100 14.03 -0.72 1.58
C ARG A 100 15.29 -1.33 2.20
N LYS A 101 16.24 -1.78 1.37
CA LYS A 101 17.55 -2.24 1.84
C LYS A 101 18.27 -1.15 2.63
N GLN A 102 18.27 0.08 2.13
CA GLN A 102 18.83 1.22 2.85
C GLN A 102 18.12 1.46 4.19
N VAL A 103 16.79 1.52 4.20
CA VAL A 103 15.99 1.75 5.40
C VAL A 103 16.23 0.67 6.46
N MET A 104 16.24 -0.62 6.09
CA MET A 104 16.51 -1.71 7.03
C MET A 104 17.92 -1.65 7.61
N ARG A 105 18.92 -1.15 6.85
CA ARG A 105 20.28 -0.96 7.35
C ARG A 105 20.39 0.23 8.30
N GLU A 106 19.76 1.35 7.97
CA GLU A 106 19.91 2.62 8.70
C GLU A 106 19.02 2.69 9.95
N HIS A 107 17.82 2.10 9.90
CA HIS A 107 16.82 2.20 10.96
C HIS A 107 16.64 0.92 11.77
N GLY A 108 17.29 -0.19 11.39
CA GLY A 108 17.37 -1.41 12.19
C GLY A 108 16.02 -1.86 12.76
N ASN A 109 15.91 -1.87 14.10
CA ASN A 109 14.72 -2.31 14.83
C ASN A 109 13.50 -1.39 14.66
N GLU A 110 13.65 -0.17 14.15
CA GLU A 110 12.50 0.67 13.80
C GLU A 110 11.82 0.19 12.50
N ALA A 111 12.60 -0.38 11.58
CA ALA A 111 12.13 -0.88 10.30
C ALA A 111 11.78 -2.36 10.31
N VAL A 112 12.48 -3.19 11.08
CA VAL A 112 12.23 -4.64 11.15
C VAL A 112 12.24 -5.10 12.59
N GLY A 113 11.18 -5.76 13.04
CA GLY A 113 11.05 -6.25 14.39
C GLY A 113 10.46 -7.65 14.45
N CYS A 114 11.03 -8.50 15.30
CA CYS A 114 10.54 -9.84 15.59
C CYS A 114 10.83 -10.23 17.04
N GLY A 115 10.23 -11.35 17.46
CA GLY A 115 10.45 -11.97 18.76
C GLY A 115 9.77 -13.34 18.84
N PRO A 116 10.00 -14.12 19.91
CA PRO A 116 9.60 -15.54 19.97
C PRO A 116 8.12 -15.83 19.70
N LEU A 117 7.22 -14.88 20.04
CA LEU A 117 5.78 -15.01 19.83
C LEU A 117 5.38 -14.97 18.34
N VAL A 118 6.20 -14.36 17.48
CA VAL A 118 5.91 -14.21 16.04
C VAL A 118 6.71 -15.15 15.16
N ASP A 119 7.77 -15.77 15.69
CA ASP A 119 8.68 -16.66 14.95
C ASP A 119 7.94 -17.72 14.10
N PRO A 120 6.94 -18.47 14.61
CA PRO A 120 6.20 -19.43 13.78
C PRO A 120 5.43 -18.79 12.61
N ALA A 121 4.88 -17.58 12.83
CA ALA A 121 4.17 -16.84 11.78
C ALA A 121 5.14 -16.24 10.75
N ILE A 122 6.35 -15.86 11.16
CA ILE A 122 7.43 -15.43 10.25
C ILE A 122 7.83 -16.59 9.34
N GLU A 123 8.07 -17.78 9.89
CA GLU A 123 8.42 -18.95 9.09
C GLU A 123 7.35 -19.28 8.06
N GLU A 124 6.08 -19.28 8.48
CA GLU A 124 4.97 -19.57 7.58
C GLU A 124 4.81 -18.51 6.49
N LEU A 125 4.84 -17.22 6.85
CA LEU A 125 4.79 -16.12 5.88
C LEU A 125 5.97 -16.17 4.90
N PHE A 126 7.18 -16.45 5.41
CA PHE A 126 8.39 -16.53 4.62
C PHE A 126 8.29 -17.65 3.57
N GLN A 127 7.84 -18.84 3.96
CA GLN A 127 7.60 -19.94 3.02
C GLN A 127 6.49 -19.59 2.01
N GLU A 128 5.37 -19.05 2.48
CA GLU A 128 4.25 -18.64 1.64
C GLU A 128 4.69 -17.65 0.55
N ILE A 129 5.49 -16.64 0.88
CA ILE A 129 5.91 -15.62 -0.07
C ILE A 129 7.11 -16.08 -0.91
N MET A 130 8.20 -16.48 -0.28
CA MET A 130 9.49 -16.69 -0.95
C MET A 130 9.54 -18.01 -1.72
N VAL A 131 8.85 -19.05 -1.23
CA VAL A 131 8.90 -20.39 -1.81
C VAL A 131 7.68 -20.64 -2.70
N ASP A 132 6.49 -20.24 -2.25
CA ASP A 132 5.25 -20.51 -3.00
C ASP A 132 4.88 -19.36 -3.95
N TYR A 133 4.66 -18.16 -3.41
CA TYR A 133 4.04 -17.06 -4.14
C TYR A 133 4.91 -16.49 -5.26
N LEU A 134 6.11 -16.01 -4.93
CA LEU A 134 6.94 -15.26 -5.88
C LEU A 134 7.34 -16.08 -7.11
N PRO A 135 7.84 -17.33 -6.98
CA PRO A 135 8.18 -18.15 -8.15
C PRO A 135 6.97 -18.51 -9.02
N LYS A 136 5.80 -18.73 -8.41
CA LYS A 136 4.57 -19.09 -9.13
C LYS A 136 3.96 -17.88 -9.84
N ARG A 137 3.78 -16.76 -9.14
CA ARG A 137 3.13 -15.55 -9.67
C ARG A 137 4.00 -14.83 -10.68
N TYR A 138 5.30 -14.68 -10.40
CA TYR A 138 6.24 -13.87 -11.19
C TYR A 138 7.44 -14.70 -11.68
N PRO A 139 7.21 -15.77 -12.49
CA PRO A 139 8.27 -16.68 -12.92
C PRO A 139 9.32 -16.03 -13.82
N THR A 140 9.08 -14.84 -14.38
CA THR A 140 10.09 -14.05 -15.10
C THR A 140 11.09 -13.39 -14.15
N MET A 141 10.65 -13.00 -12.96
CA MET A 141 11.46 -12.30 -11.95
C MET A 141 12.08 -13.25 -10.92
N PHE A 142 11.40 -14.34 -10.56
CA PHE A 142 11.84 -15.24 -9.51
C PHE A 142 11.95 -16.68 -9.99
N SER A 143 12.91 -17.42 -9.46
CA SER A 143 13.02 -18.86 -9.67
C SER A 143 13.61 -19.53 -8.46
N LEU A 144 12.99 -20.62 -8.00
CA LEU A 144 13.49 -21.44 -6.91
C LEU A 144 14.28 -22.63 -7.48
N ARG A 145 15.50 -22.86 -6.99
CA ARG A 145 16.32 -24.04 -7.33
C ARG A 145 16.81 -24.69 -6.03
N GLY A 146 16.33 -25.90 -5.74
CA GLY A 146 16.57 -26.51 -4.42
C GLY A 146 16.04 -25.61 -3.32
N THR A 147 16.91 -25.20 -2.40
CA THR A 147 16.60 -24.30 -1.28
C THR A 147 17.07 -22.86 -1.50
N THR A 148 17.37 -22.48 -2.75
CA THR A 148 17.79 -21.11 -3.08
C THR A 148 16.80 -20.43 -4.02
N LEU A 149 16.19 -19.34 -3.55
CA LEU A 149 15.41 -18.42 -4.39
C LEU A 149 16.36 -17.45 -5.09
N HIS A 150 16.26 -17.38 -6.41
CA HIS A 150 16.94 -16.38 -7.23
C HIS A 150 15.96 -15.30 -7.67
N ASN A 151 16.21 -14.06 -7.27
CA ASN A 151 15.56 -12.87 -7.78
C ASN A 151 16.35 -12.35 -8.98
N LYS A 152 15.91 -12.69 -10.18
CA LYS A 152 16.53 -12.34 -11.46
C LYS A 152 16.48 -10.84 -11.75
N ALA A 153 15.54 -10.11 -11.16
CA ALA A 153 15.43 -8.68 -11.35
C ALA A 153 16.54 -7.92 -10.59
N THR A 154 16.89 -8.38 -9.38
CA THR A 154 17.94 -7.75 -8.56
C THR A 154 19.30 -8.47 -8.63
N GLY A 155 19.33 -9.70 -9.16
CA GLY A 155 20.48 -10.62 -9.07
C GLY A 155 20.67 -11.28 -7.70
N GLY A 156 19.77 -11.04 -6.75
CA GLY A 156 19.86 -11.53 -5.38
C GLY A 156 19.59 -13.04 -5.25
N HIS A 157 20.30 -13.69 -4.34
CA HIS A 157 20.17 -15.12 -4.03
C HIS A 157 19.88 -15.31 -2.55
N TYR A 158 18.82 -16.04 -2.23
CA TYR A 158 18.26 -16.13 -0.89
C TYR A 158 18.07 -17.60 -0.50
N GLN A 159 18.74 -18.05 0.56
CA GLN A 159 18.48 -19.37 1.13
C GLN A 159 17.11 -19.36 1.82
N VAL A 160 16.27 -20.35 1.50
CA VAL A 160 14.90 -20.45 2.03
C VAL A 160 14.73 -21.55 3.09
N ASP A 161 15.80 -22.28 3.41
CA ASP A 161 15.90 -23.29 4.47
C ASP A 161 16.69 -22.77 5.68
N ILE A 162 16.54 -21.49 5.99
CA ILE A 162 17.17 -20.82 7.14
C ILE A 162 16.31 -20.95 8.40
N LYS A 163 16.92 -20.68 9.56
CA LYS A 163 16.24 -20.67 10.88
C LYS A 163 16.21 -19.30 11.56
N ASP A 164 16.95 -18.33 11.03
CA ASP A 164 17.04 -17.00 11.62
C ASP A 164 15.87 -16.12 11.14
N HIS A 165 14.90 -15.87 12.02
CA HIS A 165 13.66 -15.15 11.71
C HIS A 165 13.91 -13.70 11.33
N ALA A 166 14.92 -13.05 11.91
CA ALA A 166 15.32 -11.70 11.53
C ALA A 166 15.81 -11.66 10.07
N THR A 167 16.60 -12.64 9.64
CA THR A 167 17.03 -12.80 8.24
C THR A 167 15.86 -13.12 7.32
N MET A 168 14.89 -13.95 7.75
CA MET A 168 13.67 -14.19 6.96
C MET A 168 12.90 -12.88 6.68
N LEU A 169 12.71 -12.04 7.71
CA LEU A 169 12.05 -10.74 7.53
C LEU A 169 12.84 -9.80 6.62
N ARG A 170 14.18 -9.75 6.76
CA ARG A 170 15.02 -8.97 5.84
C ARG A 170 14.86 -9.47 4.41
N TYR A 171 14.94 -10.77 4.18
CA TYR A 171 14.77 -11.36 2.85
C TYR A 171 13.40 -11.05 2.24
N LEU A 172 12.32 -11.05 3.03
CA LEU A 172 11.01 -10.55 2.58
C LEU A 172 11.09 -9.08 2.16
N GLY A 173 11.64 -8.22 3.01
CA GLY A 173 11.78 -6.78 2.74
C GLY A 173 12.66 -6.45 1.54
N GLU A 174 13.62 -7.32 1.20
CA GLU A 174 14.51 -7.20 0.04
C GLU A 174 13.91 -7.72 -1.27
N ASN A 175 12.79 -8.44 -1.23
CA ASN A 175 12.17 -9.02 -2.41
C ASN A 175 10.77 -8.49 -2.69
N VAL A 176 10.11 -7.95 -1.67
CA VAL A 176 8.73 -7.48 -1.69
C VAL A 176 8.65 -6.07 -1.10
N GLU A 177 7.86 -5.22 -1.74
CA GLU A 177 7.77 -3.80 -1.44
C GLU A 177 6.75 -3.49 -0.33
N GLU A 178 5.76 -4.36 -0.17
CA GLU A 178 4.75 -4.29 0.86
C GLU A 178 5.43 -4.29 2.25
N ASP A 179 5.02 -3.35 3.09
CA ASP A 179 5.26 -3.46 4.53
C ASP A 179 4.35 -4.56 5.09
N PHE A 180 4.88 -5.36 6.01
CA PHE A 180 4.17 -6.46 6.64
C PHE A 180 4.02 -6.17 8.13
N TYR A 181 2.80 -6.29 8.63
CA TYR A 181 2.50 -6.26 10.06
C TYR A 181 1.88 -7.60 10.43
N ILE A 182 2.60 -8.38 11.24
CA ILE A 182 2.29 -9.75 11.57
C ILE A 182 1.59 -9.75 12.92
N MET A 183 0.31 -10.09 12.91
CA MET A 183 -0.52 -10.06 14.10
C MET A 183 -0.89 -11.48 14.53
N CYS A 184 -0.43 -11.89 15.71
CA CYS A 184 -0.65 -13.23 16.24
C CYS A 184 -1.84 -13.25 17.20
N PRO A 185 -2.62 -14.34 17.25
CA PRO A 185 -3.56 -14.57 18.34
C PRO A 185 -2.81 -14.72 19.67
N ASP A 186 -3.32 -14.12 20.73
CA ASP A 186 -2.89 -14.40 22.10
C ASP A 186 -3.70 -15.56 22.72
N GLU A 187 -3.53 -15.78 24.02
CA GLU A 187 -4.20 -16.86 24.77
C GLU A 187 -5.74 -16.72 24.81
N GLU A 188 -6.26 -15.52 24.54
CA GLU A 188 -7.70 -15.20 24.49
C GLU A 188 -8.23 -15.07 23.05
N ASP A 189 -7.45 -15.52 22.05
CA ASP A 189 -7.71 -15.35 20.61
C ASP A 189 -7.75 -13.87 20.14
N GLU A 190 -7.27 -12.92 20.94
CA GLU A 190 -7.16 -11.52 20.52
C GLU A 190 -5.93 -11.35 19.61
N ILE A 191 -6.13 -10.73 18.45
CA ILE A 191 -5.08 -10.53 17.45
C ILE A 191 -4.23 -9.31 17.82
N ARG A 192 -2.94 -9.54 18.10
CA ARG A 192 -1.99 -8.52 18.56
C ARG A 192 -0.78 -8.41 17.64
N LEU A 193 -0.25 -7.21 17.42
CA LEU A 193 0.94 -7.00 16.61
C LEU A 193 2.17 -7.59 17.33
N GLN A 194 2.89 -8.52 16.69
CA GLN A 194 4.06 -9.17 17.30
C GLN A 194 5.33 -9.08 16.45
N GLY A 195 5.21 -8.80 15.15
CA GLY A 195 6.36 -8.59 14.26
C GLY A 195 6.01 -7.72 13.07
N TYR A 196 7.03 -7.16 12.43
CA TYR A 196 6.82 -6.26 11.29
C TYR A 196 8.04 -6.11 10.39
N ILE A 197 7.75 -5.71 9.16
CA ILE A 197 8.64 -5.04 8.21
C ILE A 197 7.93 -3.72 7.87
N GLY A 198 8.37 -2.63 8.49
CA GLY A 198 7.86 -1.27 8.27
C GLY A 198 8.95 -0.41 7.64
N CYS A 199 9.26 -0.63 6.37
CA CYS A 199 10.25 0.20 5.67
C CYS A 199 9.61 1.45 5.07
N PHE A 200 8.31 1.45 4.81
CA PHE A 200 7.57 2.60 4.30
C PHE A 200 6.34 2.93 5.17
N PRO A 201 6.47 3.10 6.50
CA PRO A 201 5.34 3.41 7.37
C PRO A 201 4.72 4.78 7.03
N GLY A 202 3.41 4.90 7.26
CA GLY A 202 2.61 6.07 6.93
C GLY A 202 2.30 7.00 8.10
N GLY A 203 3.27 7.27 8.98
CA GLY A 203 3.11 8.18 10.13
C GLY A 203 2.84 7.48 11.46
N PHE A 204 3.42 6.30 11.65
CA PHE A 204 3.53 5.65 12.96
C PHE A 204 4.81 4.83 13.05
N LEU A 205 5.35 4.70 14.26
CA LEU A 205 6.50 3.85 14.55
C LEU A 205 6.02 2.43 14.92
N PRO A 206 6.31 1.39 14.11
CA PRO A 206 5.82 0.03 14.36
C PRO A 206 6.28 -0.56 15.70
N SER A 207 7.52 -0.29 16.10
CA SER A 207 8.08 -0.79 17.37
C SER A 207 7.28 -0.35 18.60
N SER A 208 6.69 0.85 18.55
CA SER A 208 5.86 1.42 19.62
C SER A 208 4.44 0.81 19.71
N ARG A 209 4.14 -0.17 18.85
CA ARG A 209 2.83 -0.81 18.73
C ARG A 209 2.87 -2.33 18.99
N ILE A 210 4.04 -2.91 19.27
CA ILE A 210 4.13 -4.33 19.62
C ILE A 210 3.29 -4.64 20.87
N GLY A 211 2.63 -5.79 20.85
CA GLY A 211 1.75 -6.27 21.90
C GLY A 211 0.36 -5.64 21.86
N GLN A 212 0.14 -4.59 21.07
CA GLN A 212 -1.15 -3.92 21.00
C GLN A 212 -2.11 -4.66 20.07
N SER A 213 -3.39 -4.68 20.44
CA SER A 213 -4.47 -5.17 19.60
C SER A 213 -4.86 -4.15 18.53
N MET A 214 -5.65 -4.58 17.54
CA MET A 214 -6.16 -3.69 16.51
C MET A 214 -6.90 -2.48 17.09
N ARG A 215 -7.64 -2.66 18.18
CA ARG A 215 -8.37 -1.58 18.83
C ARG A 215 -7.43 -0.59 19.52
N GLU A 216 -6.41 -1.09 20.21
CA GLU A 216 -5.42 -0.28 20.92
C GLU A 216 -4.57 0.55 19.93
N ILE A 217 -4.13 -0.06 18.83
CA ILE A 217 -3.37 0.62 17.77
C ILE A 217 -4.17 1.78 17.17
N HIS A 218 -5.49 1.61 17.02
CA HIS A 218 -6.38 2.59 16.39
C HIS A 218 -7.09 3.52 17.39
N ALA A 219 -6.90 3.37 18.70
CA ALA A 219 -7.50 4.23 19.71
C ALA A 219 -7.26 5.75 19.45
N PRO A 220 -6.12 6.19 18.91
CA PRO A 220 -5.90 7.60 18.58
C PRO A 220 -6.70 8.13 17.38
N VAL A 221 -7.36 7.27 16.59
CA VAL A 221 -8.05 7.65 15.35
C VAL A 221 -9.48 8.14 15.66
N PRO A 222 -9.82 9.41 15.35
CA PRO A 222 -11.13 9.95 15.71
C PRO A 222 -12.31 9.18 15.10
N GLY A 223 -13.23 8.75 15.94
CA GLY A 223 -14.44 8.03 15.54
C GLY A 223 -14.21 6.57 15.14
N PHE A 224 -13.00 6.01 15.35
CA PHE A 224 -12.73 4.60 15.06
C PHE A 224 -13.66 3.68 15.84
N GLU A 225 -13.69 3.78 17.16
CA GLU A 225 -14.50 2.91 18.02
C GLU A 225 -15.99 2.92 17.64
N GLU A 226 -16.55 4.12 17.48
CA GLU A 226 -17.97 4.32 17.25
C GLU A 226 -18.41 3.88 15.84
N ARG A 227 -17.55 4.04 14.82
CA ARG A 227 -17.94 3.92 13.41
C ARG A 227 -17.32 2.73 12.70
N ILE A 228 -16.13 2.28 13.11
CA ILE A 228 -15.28 1.34 12.37
C ILE A 228 -14.96 0.10 13.20
N GLY A 229 -14.70 0.24 14.50
CA GLY A 229 -14.19 -0.82 15.38
C GLY A 229 -14.98 -2.12 15.29
N LYS A 230 -16.29 -2.06 15.55
CA LYS A 230 -17.20 -3.24 15.42
C LYS A 230 -17.20 -3.87 14.02
N GLY A 231 -16.95 -3.08 12.97
CA GLY A 231 -16.82 -3.57 11.60
C GLY A 231 -15.51 -4.31 11.38
N ALA A 232 -14.41 -3.73 11.87
CA ALA A 232 -13.07 -4.30 11.82
C ALA A 232 -13.00 -5.62 12.59
N ASP A 233 -13.52 -5.67 13.82
CA ASP A 233 -13.53 -6.89 14.65
C ASP A 233 -14.27 -8.04 13.96
N ARG A 234 -15.45 -7.73 13.40
CA ARG A 234 -16.24 -8.73 12.64
C ARG A 234 -15.52 -9.19 11.38
N ALA A 235 -14.84 -8.29 10.68
CA ALA A 235 -14.07 -8.64 9.49
C ALA A 235 -12.89 -9.56 9.85
N LEU A 236 -12.11 -9.21 10.87
CA LEU A 236 -11.00 -10.02 11.36
C LEU A 236 -11.48 -11.39 11.81
N LYS A 237 -12.53 -11.46 12.64
CA LYS A 237 -13.09 -12.72 13.14
C LYS A 237 -13.57 -13.67 12.03
N ARG A 238 -14.02 -13.13 10.89
CA ARG A 238 -14.51 -13.93 9.74
C ARG A 238 -13.46 -14.19 8.66
N LEU A 239 -12.26 -13.62 8.80
CA LEU A 239 -11.22 -13.74 7.79
C LEU A 239 -10.62 -15.15 7.84
N GLU A 240 -11.07 -16.04 6.97
CA GLU A 240 -10.48 -17.37 6.80
C GLU A 240 -9.26 -17.36 5.87
N PRO A 241 -8.35 -18.35 5.94
CA PRO A 241 -7.07 -18.34 5.23
C PRO A 241 -7.17 -18.26 3.72
N GLU A 242 -8.25 -18.76 3.15
CA GLU A 242 -8.51 -18.68 1.71
C GLU A 242 -8.99 -17.30 1.25
N ASN A 243 -9.39 -16.43 2.18
CA ASN A 243 -9.93 -15.12 1.86
C ASN A 243 -8.85 -14.04 1.99
N PHE A 244 -8.66 -13.30 0.90
CA PHE A 244 -7.88 -12.07 0.88
C PHE A 244 -8.84 -10.90 0.78
N ILE A 245 -8.61 -9.88 1.59
CA ILE A 245 -9.39 -8.65 1.54
C ILE A 245 -8.47 -7.45 1.35
N GLU A 246 -8.98 -6.45 0.66
CA GLU A 246 -8.29 -5.17 0.47
C GLU A 246 -9.16 -4.00 0.91
N ARG A 247 -8.49 -2.91 1.25
CA ARG A 247 -9.05 -1.58 1.42
C ARG A 247 -8.00 -0.55 1.03
N PHE A 248 -8.41 0.70 1.04
CA PHE A 248 -7.52 1.83 0.81
C PHE A 248 -7.54 2.79 1.99
N ASN A 249 -6.37 3.31 2.31
CA ASN A 249 -6.18 4.49 3.14
C ASN A 249 -5.48 5.57 2.31
N TRP A 250 -5.67 6.83 2.66
CA TRP A 250 -5.02 7.93 1.94
C TRP A 250 -4.86 9.16 2.81
N SER A 251 -3.82 9.94 2.54
CA SER A 251 -3.45 11.17 3.22
C SER A 251 -2.67 12.10 2.29
N LEU A 252 -2.51 13.36 2.71
CA LEU A 252 -1.60 14.29 2.06
C LEU A 252 -0.29 14.34 2.85
N GLN A 253 0.85 14.22 2.16
CA GLN A 253 2.16 14.58 2.69
C GLN A 253 2.55 15.94 2.11
N THR A 254 2.93 16.89 2.95
CA THR A 254 3.20 18.29 2.55
C THR A 254 4.70 18.60 2.45
N ASP A 255 5.53 17.64 2.78
CA ASP A 255 6.97 17.77 3.02
C ASP A 255 7.80 16.80 2.18
N GLY A 256 7.25 16.32 1.06
CA GLY A 256 7.97 15.55 0.05
C GLY A 256 7.54 14.09 -0.10
N PRO A 257 8.27 13.34 -0.95
CA PRO A 257 7.91 11.99 -1.37
C PRO A 257 8.43 10.89 -0.45
N ASP A 258 9.07 11.23 0.67
CA ASP A 258 9.71 10.25 1.54
C ASP A 258 8.72 9.18 2.01
N LEU A 259 9.14 7.92 1.86
CA LEU A 259 8.29 6.77 2.14
C LEU A 259 8.45 6.25 3.58
N PHE A 260 9.66 6.33 4.16
CA PHE A 260 9.90 5.95 5.55
C PHE A 260 9.50 7.11 6.48
N ARG A 261 8.27 7.08 6.99
CA ARG A 261 7.74 8.13 7.87
C ARG A 261 7.17 7.51 9.14
N VAL A 262 7.92 7.62 10.24
CA VAL A 262 7.49 7.12 11.55
C VAL A 262 6.59 8.12 12.31
N ASP A 263 6.49 9.35 11.81
CA ASP A 263 5.64 10.42 12.31
C ASP A 263 5.09 11.31 11.17
N GLY A 264 4.44 12.43 11.50
CA GLY A 264 4.20 13.52 10.53
C GLY A 264 2.92 13.44 9.68
N ASN A 265 2.38 12.26 9.35
CA ASN A 265 1.20 12.19 8.48
C ASN A 265 -0.14 12.46 9.19
N ASN A 266 -0.17 12.34 10.52
CA ASN A 266 -1.35 12.64 11.32
C ASN A 266 -0.99 13.58 12.48
N PHE A 267 -1.97 14.31 12.99
CA PHE A 267 -1.83 15.25 14.11
C PHE A 267 -2.54 14.71 15.34
N TYR A 268 -1.81 14.70 16.46
CA TYR A 268 -2.29 14.24 17.76
C TYR A 268 -2.26 15.42 18.75
N PRO A 269 -3.26 16.32 18.74
CA PRO A 269 -3.27 17.52 19.59
C PRO A 269 -3.21 17.17 21.08
N GLU A 270 -3.79 16.04 21.47
CA GLU A 270 -3.84 15.57 22.87
C GLU A 270 -2.48 15.04 23.38
N GLN A 271 -1.52 14.76 22.49
CA GLN A 271 -0.17 14.29 22.85
C GLN A 271 0.84 15.43 22.98
N GLY A 272 0.37 16.67 23.11
CA GLY A 272 1.24 17.84 23.29
C GLY A 272 2.07 18.18 22.05
N GLN A 273 1.71 17.64 20.87
CA GLN A 273 2.28 18.12 19.62
C GLN A 273 1.94 19.60 19.48
N SER A 274 2.95 20.47 19.61
CA SER A 274 2.77 21.86 19.20
C SER A 274 2.42 21.83 17.72
N ALA A 275 1.48 22.68 17.31
CA ALA A 275 1.30 22.98 15.91
C ALA A 275 2.69 23.32 15.37
N LEU A 276 3.30 22.40 14.62
CA LEU A 276 4.53 22.70 13.90
C LEU A 276 4.22 23.98 13.16
N LEU A 277 4.97 25.02 13.53
CA LEU A 277 4.88 26.39 13.03
C LEU A 277 4.48 26.35 11.57
N LEU A 278 3.47 27.17 11.21
CA LEU A 278 2.98 27.48 9.88
C LEU A 278 4.10 27.47 8.83
N GLN A 279 4.55 26.30 8.39
CA GLN A 279 5.46 26.18 7.28
C GLN A 279 4.62 26.54 6.06
N GLN A 280 5.14 27.47 5.28
CA GLN A 280 4.51 27.83 4.02
C GLN A 280 4.34 26.54 3.20
N ILE A 281 3.10 26.22 2.85
CA ILE A 281 2.80 25.05 2.03
C ILE A 281 3.30 25.31 0.62
N ILE A 282 4.27 24.51 0.20
CA ILE A 282 4.80 24.51 -1.17
C ILE A 282 4.13 23.36 -1.91
N ILE A 283 3.32 23.68 -2.92
CA ILE A 283 2.53 22.69 -3.67
C ILE A 283 3.43 21.61 -4.30
N ASP A 284 4.63 21.97 -4.77
CA ASP A 284 5.56 21.04 -5.41
C ASP A 284 6.10 19.97 -4.43
N ASN A 285 6.01 20.24 -3.12
CA ASN A 285 6.35 19.28 -2.07
C ASN A 285 5.14 18.48 -1.57
N CYS A 286 3.94 18.75 -2.12
CA CYS A 286 2.71 18.07 -1.71
C CYS A 286 2.46 16.82 -2.55
N TRP A 287 2.31 15.69 -1.87
CA TRP A 287 2.06 14.39 -2.46
C TRP A 287 0.83 13.75 -1.85
N LEU A 288 -0.06 13.24 -2.71
CA LEU A 288 -1.08 12.30 -2.29
C LEU A 288 -0.40 10.95 -2.03
N ARG A 289 -0.51 10.48 -0.79
CA ARG A 289 -0.14 9.11 -0.41
C ARG A 289 -1.40 8.26 -0.36
N VAL A 290 -1.41 7.19 -1.15
CA VAL A 290 -2.44 6.16 -1.10
C VAL A 290 -1.81 4.85 -0.65
N GLU A 291 -2.43 4.22 0.33
CA GLU A 291 -2.01 2.94 0.87
C GLU A 291 -3.01 1.88 0.43
N HIS A 292 -2.55 0.95 -0.40
CA HIS A 292 -3.26 -0.29 -0.66
C HIS A 292 -2.97 -1.25 0.49
N GLN A 293 -4.04 -1.60 1.20
CA GLN A 293 -3.99 -2.27 2.47
C GLN A 293 -4.68 -3.62 2.33
N THR A 294 -3.95 -4.71 2.52
CA THR A 294 -4.50 -6.07 2.39
C THR A 294 -4.45 -6.81 3.70
N LEU A 295 -5.43 -7.66 3.97
CA LEU A 295 -5.41 -8.59 5.09
C LEU A 295 -5.69 -10.02 4.60
N CYS A 296 -4.93 -10.96 5.13
CA CYS A 296 -5.21 -12.39 5.03
C CYS A 296 -4.87 -13.08 6.35
N ARG A 297 -5.35 -14.32 6.52
CA ARG A 297 -5.01 -15.14 7.67
C ARG A 297 -4.11 -16.30 7.22
N LEU A 298 -3.04 -16.57 7.95
CA LEU A 298 -2.19 -17.71 7.67
C LEU A 298 -2.88 -19.02 8.09
N PRO A 299 -2.76 -20.11 7.31
CA PRO A 299 -3.51 -21.34 7.56
C PRO A 299 -3.07 -22.11 8.81
N LYS A 300 -1.77 -22.14 9.15
CA LYS A 300 -1.24 -22.93 10.27
C LYS A 300 -1.23 -22.12 11.57
N THR A 301 -0.59 -20.96 11.56
CA THR A 301 -0.41 -20.12 12.75
C THR A 301 -1.64 -19.29 13.09
N ARG A 302 -2.59 -19.18 12.15
CA ARG A 302 -3.78 -18.33 12.27
C ARG A 302 -3.47 -16.84 12.46
N ALA A 303 -2.21 -16.44 12.31
CA ALA A 303 -1.80 -15.04 12.33
C ALA A 303 -2.47 -14.27 11.20
N VAL A 304 -2.83 -13.02 11.46
CA VAL A 304 -3.33 -12.10 10.45
C VAL A 304 -2.16 -11.30 9.92
N ILE A 305 -1.99 -11.31 8.60
CA ILE A 305 -0.96 -10.55 7.90
C ILE A 305 -1.61 -9.31 7.32
N PHE A 306 -1.24 -8.16 7.86
CA PHE A 306 -1.65 -6.86 7.34
C PHE A 306 -0.52 -6.31 6.47
N CYS A 307 -0.75 -6.22 5.15
CA CYS A 307 0.23 -5.66 4.22
C CYS A 307 -0.16 -4.25 3.81
N VAL A 308 0.84 -3.40 3.62
CA VAL A 308 0.65 -2.01 3.18
C VAL A 308 1.61 -1.71 2.03
N ARG A 309 1.07 -1.36 0.87
CA ARG A 309 1.83 -0.83 -0.26
C ARG A 309 1.50 0.64 -0.47
N SER A 310 2.53 1.47 -0.58
CA SER A 310 2.39 2.93 -0.63
C SER A 310 2.59 3.47 -2.03
N TYR A 311 1.63 4.27 -2.48
CA TYR A 311 1.63 4.95 -3.77
C TYR A 311 1.71 6.45 -3.55
N MET A 312 2.70 7.09 -4.17
CA MET A 312 2.94 8.52 -4.08
C MET A 312 2.59 9.17 -5.41
N THR A 313 1.67 10.14 -5.41
CA THR A 313 1.28 10.91 -6.62
C THR A 313 1.38 12.41 -6.33
N THR A 314 2.00 13.18 -7.22
CA THR A 314 2.09 14.63 -7.04
C THR A 314 0.70 15.28 -7.17
N LEU A 315 0.48 16.43 -6.54
CA LEU A 315 -0.77 17.17 -6.75
C LEU A 315 -0.90 17.69 -8.19
N HIS A 316 0.22 17.95 -8.88
CA HIS A 316 0.22 18.30 -10.30
C HIS A 316 -0.34 17.17 -11.16
N ASP A 317 0.08 15.93 -10.92
CA ASP A 317 -0.41 14.77 -11.66
C ASP A 317 -1.90 14.54 -11.37
N ILE A 318 -2.33 14.61 -10.10
CA ILE A 318 -3.76 14.51 -9.73
C ILE A 318 -4.59 15.57 -10.45
N LYS A 319 -4.07 16.80 -10.54
CA LYS A 319 -4.76 17.89 -11.25
C LYS A 319 -4.77 17.65 -12.76
N ALA A 320 -3.67 17.20 -13.35
CA ALA A 320 -3.56 16.88 -14.77
C ALA A 320 -4.51 15.75 -15.20
N GLU A 321 -4.83 14.82 -14.29
CA GLU A 321 -5.85 13.79 -14.48
C GLU A 321 -7.29 14.32 -14.42
N GLY A 322 -7.50 15.59 -14.08
CA GLY A 322 -8.83 16.18 -13.86
C GLY A 322 -9.43 15.85 -12.47
N ASN A 323 -8.66 15.21 -11.59
CA ASN A 323 -9.12 14.75 -10.27
C ASN A 323 -8.99 15.79 -9.16
N GLY A 324 -8.47 16.99 -9.47
CA GLY A 324 -8.24 18.06 -8.51
C GLY A 324 -9.47 18.43 -7.67
N PRO A 325 -10.61 18.83 -8.29
CA PRO A 325 -11.83 19.16 -7.56
C PRO A 325 -12.34 18.00 -6.69
N LEU A 326 -12.31 16.76 -7.19
CA LEU A 326 -12.76 15.59 -6.44
C LEU A 326 -11.91 15.32 -5.20
N LEU A 327 -10.59 15.50 -5.30
CA LEU A 327 -9.69 15.37 -4.15
C LEU A 327 -9.95 16.45 -3.09
N ALA A 328 -10.15 17.70 -3.54
CA ALA A 328 -10.48 18.82 -2.64
C ALA A 328 -11.81 18.60 -1.91
N ASP A 329 -12.86 18.21 -2.65
CA ASP A 329 -14.17 17.90 -2.09
C ASP A 329 -14.09 16.75 -1.07
N ALA A 330 -13.28 15.72 -1.36
CA ALA A 330 -13.11 14.59 -0.47
C ALA A 330 -12.47 14.98 0.87
N PHE A 331 -11.45 15.85 0.87
CA PHE A 331 -10.84 16.37 2.10
C PHE A 331 -11.79 17.30 2.86
N GLU A 332 -12.50 18.19 2.18
CA GLU A 332 -13.47 19.10 2.81
C GLU A 332 -14.68 18.36 3.41
N SER A 333 -15.07 17.22 2.83
CA SER A 333 -16.17 16.39 3.35
C SER A 333 -15.83 15.62 4.63
N MET A 334 -14.55 15.61 5.05
CA MET A 334 -14.15 14.87 6.25
C MET A 334 -14.78 15.48 7.51
N PRO A 335 -15.24 14.66 8.46
CA PRO A 335 -15.66 15.15 9.77
C PRO A 335 -14.54 15.97 10.43
N HIS A 336 -14.87 17.09 11.10
CA HIS A 336 -13.89 18.03 11.67
C HIS A 336 -12.70 17.35 12.38
N LYS A 337 -12.97 16.47 13.36
CA LYS A 337 -11.91 15.77 14.10
C LYS A 337 -11.01 14.90 13.20
N LEU A 338 -11.56 14.31 12.15
CA LEU A 338 -10.77 13.54 11.17
C LEU A 338 -9.95 14.47 10.27
N GLY A 339 -10.52 15.63 9.90
CA GLY A 339 -9.80 16.69 9.19
C GLY A 339 -8.62 17.22 10.01
N ASP A 340 -8.80 17.45 11.31
CA ASP A 340 -7.73 17.85 12.25
C ASP A 340 -6.65 16.78 12.31
N TYR A 341 -7.07 15.52 12.52
CA TYR A 341 -6.18 14.36 12.52
C TYR A 341 -5.36 14.25 11.23
N LYS A 342 -5.95 14.54 10.07
CA LYS A 342 -5.25 14.57 8.77
C LYS A 342 -4.61 15.92 8.42
N LYS A 343 -4.49 16.83 9.39
CA LYS A 343 -3.81 18.13 9.25
C LYS A 343 -4.45 19.10 8.25
N THR A 344 -5.70 18.89 7.85
CA THR A 344 -6.40 19.76 6.89
C THR A 344 -6.42 21.25 7.30
N PRO A 345 -6.48 21.64 8.59
CA PRO A 345 -6.42 23.07 8.95
C PRO A 345 -5.09 23.75 8.58
N PHE A 346 -4.00 22.99 8.44
CA PHE A 346 -2.67 23.53 8.16
C PHE A 346 -2.41 23.76 6.68
N TRP A 347 -2.91 22.86 5.83
CA TRP A 347 -2.60 22.86 4.40
C TRP A 347 -3.80 23.06 3.49
N GLY A 348 -5.02 22.95 4.02
CA GLY A 348 -6.27 22.91 3.26
C GLY A 348 -6.44 24.10 2.32
N GLU A 349 -6.32 25.33 2.83
CA GLU A 349 -6.56 26.54 2.02
C GLU A 349 -5.69 26.59 0.76
N THR A 350 -4.38 26.42 0.91
CA THR A 350 -3.41 26.47 -0.20
C THR A 350 -3.64 25.33 -1.18
N VAL A 351 -3.85 24.11 -0.67
CA VAL A 351 -4.04 22.91 -1.50
C VAL A 351 -5.36 22.96 -2.26
N TYR A 352 -6.45 23.34 -1.62
CA TYR A 352 -7.77 23.41 -2.28
C TYR A 352 -7.78 24.45 -3.38
N ARG A 353 -7.15 25.62 -3.17
CA ARG A 353 -7.02 26.66 -4.20
C ARG A 353 -6.26 26.14 -5.42
N PHE A 354 -5.16 25.41 -5.21
CA PHE A 354 -4.38 24.82 -6.31
C PHE A 354 -5.15 23.74 -7.07
N LEU A 355 -5.81 22.83 -6.35
CA LEU A 355 -6.54 21.70 -6.94
C LEU A 355 -7.75 22.15 -7.78
N ARG A 356 -8.31 23.34 -7.50
CA ARG A 356 -9.49 23.89 -8.20
C ARG A 356 -9.16 24.99 -9.22
N SER A 357 -7.90 25.37 -9.39
CA SER A 357 -7.51 26.46 -10.30
C SER A 357 -7.36 26.08 -11.76
#